data_AF-A0A923IXV9-F1
#
_entry.id   AF-A0A923IXV9-F1
#
_cell.length_a   1.000
_cell.length_b   1.000
_cell.length_c   1.000
_cell.angle_alpha   90.00
_cell.angle_beta   90.00
_cell.angle_gamma   90.00
#
_symmetry.space_group_name_H-M   'P 1'
#
loop_
_entity.id
_entity.type
_entity.pdbx_description
1 polymer ?
#
loop_
_entity_poly.entity_id
_entity_poly.type
_entity_poly.pdbx_seq_one_letter_code
_entity_poly.pdbx_strand_id
1 'polypeptide(L)'
;MNTIAINTELLRAQAKAMSATAETLDGTTIPAAVDLGRSTASLSKVLSDLDQRAKKLAEAVRSFSTNLTQTANDFESHEDRLLEHLRSHSIR
;
A
#
# COMPACT_ATOMS: atom_id res chain seq x y z
N MET A 1 16.95 24.40 -14.45
CA MET A 1 15.84 23.46 -14.23
C MET A 1 16.32 22.40 -13.27
N ASN A 2 15.71 22.29 -12.09
CA ASN A 2 16.08 21.27 -11.11
C ASN A 2 15.12 20.09 -11.32
N THR A 3 15.54 19.09 -12.10
CA THR A 3 14.74 17.88 -12.31
C THR A 3 14.88 17.05 -11.04
N ILE A 4 13.80 16.90 -10.28
CA ILE A 4 13.74 15.94 -9.19
C ILE A 4 13.82 14.56 -9.85
N ALA A 5 14.96 13.90 -9.74
CA ALA A 5 15.10 12.51 -10.15
C ALA A 5 14.27 11.66 -9.18
N ILE A 6 13.10 11.21 -9.63
CA ILE A 6 12.24 10.33 -8.83
C ILE A 6 12.72 8.89 -9.04
N ASN A 7 13.11 8.24 -7.94
CA ASN A 7 13.56 6.86 -7.97
C ASN A 7 12.33 5.92 -7.96
N THR A 8 11.90 5.49 -9.15
CA THR A 8 10.73 4.60 -9.33
C THR A 8 10.95 3.22 -8.72
N GLU A 9 12.18 2.73 -8.70
CA GLU A 9 12.56 1.48 -8.03
C GLU A 9 12.35 1.56 -6.50
N LEU A 10 12.70 2.70 -5.88
CA LEU A 10 12.43 2.93 -4.46
C LEU A 10 10.92 2.97 -4.19
N LEU A 11 10.12 3.61 -5.07
CA LEU A 11 8.66 3.63 -4.93
C LEU A 11 8.06 2.22 -5.01
N ARG A 12 8.53 1.37 -5.94
CA ARG A 12 8.09 -0.02 -6.04
C ARG A 12 8.51 -0.87 -4.86
N ALA A 13 9.74 -0.68 -4.36
CA ALA A 13 10.21 -1.37 -3.16
C ALA A 13 9.34 -1.02 -1.93
N GLN A 14 8.97 0.25 -1.78
CA GLN A 14 8.06 0.70 -0.73
C GLN A 14 6.65 0.12 -0.91
N ALA A 15 6.11 0.15 -2.13
CA ALA A 15 4.81 -0.46 -2.42
C ALA A 15 4.77 -1.95 -2.05
N LYS A 16 5.82 -2.71 -2.40
CA LYS A 16 5.95 -4.13 -2.06
C LYS A 16 6.01 -4.37 -0.55
N ALA A 17 6.81 -3.58 0.18
CA ALA A 17 6.89 -3.66 1.64
C ALA A 17 5.54 -3.37 2.31
N MET A 18 4.80 -2.40 1.78
CA MET A 18 3.46 -2.07 2.27
C MET A 18 2.44 -3.18 1.96
N SER A 19 2.48 -3.79 0.78
CA SER A 19 1.62 -4.94 0.46
C SER A 19 1.86 -6.10 1.43
N ALA A 20 3.13 -6.43 1.72
CA ALA A 20 3.48 -7.47 2.68
C ALA A 20 3.00 -7.14 4.11
N THR A 21 3.03 -5.85 4.49
CA THR A 21 2.48 -5.38 5.77
C THR A 21 0.96 -5.58 5.82
N ALA A 22 0.24 -5.27 4.74
CA ALA A 22 -1.20 -5.49 4.67
C ALA A 22 -1.57 -6.99 4.75
N GLU A 23 -0.79 -7.85 4.08
CA GLU A 23 -0.96 -9.31 4.18
C GLU A 23 -0.75 -9.81 5.62
N THR A 24 0.22 -9.25 6.34
CA THR A 24 0.47 -9.57 7.75
C THR A 24 -0.70 -9.12 8.64
N LEU A 25 -1.24 -7.93 8.39
CA LEU A 25 -2.40 -7.41 9.12
C LEU A 25 -3.66 -8.28 8.90
N ASP A 26 -3.90 -8.73 7.67
CA ASP A 26 -5.01 -9.65 7.36
C ASP A 26 -4.82 -11.05 7.96
N GLY A 27 -3.57 -11.53 7.98
CA GLY A 27 -3.23 -12.83 8.58
C GLY A 27 -3.26 -12.82 10.12
N THR A 28 -3.31 -11.65 10.74
CA THR A 28 -3.37 -11.51 12.20
C THR A 28 -4.75 -11.94 12.70
N THR A 29 -4.85 -13.17 13.20
CA THR A 29 -6.07 -13.67 13.81
C THR A 29 -6.12 -13.24 15.27
N ILE A 30 -7.14 -12.46 15.63
CA ILE A 30 -7.38 -12.10 17.03
C ILE A 30 -8.12 -13.28 17.70
N PRO A 31 -7.55 -13.94 18.72
CA PRO A 31 -8.19 -15.07 19.37
C PRO A 31 -9.53 -14.64 19.97
N ALA A 32 -10.56 -15.47 19.78
CA ALA A 32 -11.87 -15.23 20.39
C ALA A 32 -11.75 -15.26 21.93
N ALA A 33 -12.46 -14.36 22.61
CA ALA A 33 -12.53 -14.43 24.07
C ALA A 33 -13.21 -15.74 24.48
N VAL A 34 -12.57 -16.48 25.39
CA VAL A 34 -13.15 -17.66 26.04
C VAL A 34 -14.41 -17.22 26.79
N ASP A 35 -15.53 -17.91 26.58
CA ASP A 35 -16.83 -17.49 27.10
C ASP A 35 -16.97 -17.81 28.59
N LEU A 36 -16.77 -16.82 29.46
CA LEU A 36 -16.78 -16.94 30.93
C LEU A 36 -17.79 -15.97 31.59
N GLY A 37 -18.83 -15.54 30.87
CA GLY A 37 -19.95 -14.76 31.41
C GLY A 37 -19.95 -13.27 31.00
N ARG A 38 -20.72 -12.41 31.70
CA ARG A 38 -20.99 -11.02 31.27
C ARG A 38 -19.74 -10.14 31.02
N SER A 39 -18.61 -10.49 31.63
CA SER A 39 -17.29 -9.85 31.43
C SER A 39 -16.67 -10.17 30.06
N THR A 40 -16.96 -11.35 29.50
CA THR A 40 -16.41 -11.79 28.21
C THR A 40 -17.16 -11.19 27.03
N ALA A 41 -18.43 -10.79 27.20
CA ALA A 41 -19.18 -10.08 26.16
C ALA A 41 -18.55 -8.73 25.76
N SER A 42 -18.07 -7.95 26.73
CA SER A 42 -17.36 -6.70 26.47
C SER A 42 -16.01 -6.95 25.81
N LEU A 43 -15.28 -7.98 26.25
CA LEU A 43 -14.00 -8.37 25.65
C LEU A 43 -14.18 -8.87 24.21
N SER A 44 -15.17 -9.72 23.94
CA SER A 44 -15.52 -10.17 22.59
C SER A 44 -15.84 -9.00 21.67
N LYS A 45 -16.55 -7.97 22.17
CA LYS A 45 -16.84 -6.75 21.39
C LYS A 45 -15.56 -5.96 21.08
N VAL A 46 -14.67 -5.82 22.05
CA VAL A 46 -13.37 -5.14 21.85
C VAL A 46 -12.49 -5.89 20.85
N LEU A 47 -12.42 -7.22 20.96
CA LEU A 47 -11.65 -8.06 20.04
C LEU A 47 -12.22 -8.01 18.62
N SER A 48 -13.55 -7.99 18.49
CA SER A 48 -14.22 -7.82 17.20
C SER A 48 -13.99 -6.43 16.59
N ASP A 49 -14.03 -5.36 17.39
CA ASP A 49 -13.71 -4.00 16.90
C ASP A 49 -12.24 -3.91 16.47
N LEU A 50 -11.33 -4.55 17.22
CA LEU A 50 -9.91 -4.59 16.87
C LEU A 50 -9.66 -5.35 15.57
N ASP A 51 -10.35 -6.48 15.35
CA ASP A 51 -10.27 -7.26 14.12
C ASP A 51 -10.77 -6.45 12.92
N GLN A 52 -11.90 -5.75 13.07
CA GLN A 52 -12.43 -4.87 12.02
C GLN A 52 -11.48 -3.70 11.71
N ARG A 53 -10.83 -3.12 12.72
CA ARG A 53 -9.83 -2.05 12.52
C ARG A 53 -8.58 -2.56 11.82
N ALA A 54 -8.10 -3.76 12.16
CA ALA A 54 -6.95 -4.38 11.51
C ALA A 54 -7.22 -4.61 10.02
N LYS A 55 -8.40 -5.12 9.67
CA LYS A 55 -8.84 -5.31 8.27
C LYS A 55 -8.92 -4.00 7.51
N LYS A 56 -9.56 -2.98 8.08
CA LYS A 56 -9.63 -1.64 7.47
C LYS A 56 -8.25 -1.02 7.25
N LEU A 57 -7.33 -1.22 8.18
CA LEU A 57 -5.95 -0.75 8.04
C LEU A 57 -5.23 -1.49 6.91
N ALA A 58 -5.39 -2.81 6.82
CA ALA A 58 -4.82 -3.61 5.74
C ALA A 58 -5.33 -3.14 4.35
N GLU A 59 -6.62 -2.89 4.22
CA GLU A 59 -7.23 -2.33 2.99
C GLU A 59 -6.63 -0.96 2.63
N ALA A 60 -6.48 -0.06 3.60
CA ALA A 60 -5.89 1.26 3.37
C ALA A 60 -4.42 1.15 2.93
N VAL A 61 -3.65 0.26 3.56
CA VAL A 61 -2.24 0.02 3.20
C VAL A 61 -2.12 -0.57 1.80
N ARG A 62 -3.01 -1.48 1.39
CA ARG A 62 -3.07 -1.99 0.01
C ARG A 62 -3.35 -0.89 -1.00
N SER A 63 -4.37 -0.07 -0.74
CA SER A 63 -4.72 1.04 -1.62
C SER A 63 -3.55 2.00 -1.82
N PHE A 64 -2.82 2.32 -0.74
CA PHE A 64 -1.63 3.16 -0.83
C PHE A 64 -0.50 2.50 -1.62
N SER A 65 -0.25 1.21 -1.42
CA SER A 65 0.72 0.43 -2.22
C SER A 65 0.39 0.45 -3.71
N THR A 66 -0.89 0.28 -4.07
CA THR A 66 -1.36 0.39 -5.46
C THR A 66 -1.10 1.79 -6.02
N ASN A 67 -1.37 2.84 -5.25
CA ASN A 67 -1.13 4.23 -5.69
C ASN A 67 0.36 4.52 -5.91
N LEU A 68 1.25 4.01 -5.03
CA LEU A 68 2.69 4.14 -5.22
C LEU A 68 3.16 3.43 -6.50
N THR A 69 2.63 2.25 -6.77
CA THR A 69 2.94 1.49 -7.98
C THR A 69 2.47 2.23 -9.22
N GLN A 70 1.25 2.78 -9.20
CA GLN A 70 0.71 3.58 -10.30
C GLN A 70 1.57 4.83 -10.54
N THR A 71 1.94 5.53 -9.46
CA THR A 71 2.79 6.72 -9.52
C THR A 71 4.15 6.39 -10.17
N ALA A 72 4.76 5.26 -9.81
CA ALA A 72 6.02 4.82 -10.42
C ALA A 72 5.87 4.58 -11.93
N ASN A 73 4.77 3.93 -12.35
CA ASN A 73 4.49 3.67 -13.76
C ASN A 73 4.21 4.96 -14.55
N ASP A 74 3.53 5.93 -13.94
CA ASP A 74 3.24 7.22 -14.57
C ASP A 74 4.53 8.02 -14.81
N PHE A 75 5.49 7.96 -13.88
CA PHE A 75 6.79 8.61 -14.06
C PHE A 75 7.61 7.99 -15.19
N GLU A 76 7.70 6.66 -15.26
CA GLU A 76 8.40 5.97 -16.36
C GLU A 76 7.74 6.26 -17.71
N SER A 77 6.41 6.21 -17.77
CA SER A 77 5.67 6.55 -18.99
C SER A 77 5.91 7.99 -19.41
N HIS A 78 6.06 8.92 -18.46
CA HIS A 78 6.37 10.31 -18.76
C HIS A 78 7.81 10.47 -19.29
N GLU A 79 8.77 9.78 -18.67
CA GLU A 79 10.17 9.78 -19.11
C GLU A 79 10.33 9.22 -20.53
N ASP A 80 9.71 8.07 -20.82
CA ASP A 80 9.73 7.44 -22.14
C ASP A 80 9.21 8.39 -23.23
N ARG A 81 8.09 9.07 -22.94
CA ARG A 81 7.50 10.07 -23.86
C ARG A 81 8.41 11.26 -24.10
N LEU A 82 9.11 11.74 -23.06
CA LEU A 82 10.09 12.83 -23.21
C LEU A 82 11.27 12.39 -24.08
N LEU A 83 11.79 11.17 -23.86
CA LEU A 83 12.89 10.61 -24.65
C LEU A 83 12.49 10.37 -26.10
N GLU A 84 11.26 9.93 -26.37
CA GLU A 84 10.71 9.80 -27.72
C GLU A 84 10.57 11.17 -28.41
N HIS A 85 10.06 12.17 -27.68
CA HIS A 85 9.91 13.53 -28.22
C HIS A 85 11.26 14.17 -28.58
N LEU A 86 12.28 13.98 -27.74
CA LEU A 86 13.65 14.46 -28.03
C LEU A 86 14.27 13.73 -29.22
N ARG A 87 14.09 12.41 -29.32
CA ARG A 87 14.57 11.63 -30.48
C ARG A 87 13.92 12.05 -31.79
N SER A 88 12.61 12.32 -31.78
CA SER A 88 11.89 12.76 -32.99
C SER A 88 12.27 14.19 -33.44
N HIS A 89 12.71 15.06 -32.53
CA HIS A 89 13.21 16.40 -32.86
C HIS A 89 14.69 16.43 -33.26
N SER A 90 15.50 15.47 -32.82
CA SER A 90 16.93 15.41 -33.12
C SER A 90 17.26 14.92 -34.54
N ILE A 91 16.28 14.45 -35.32
CA ILE A 91 16.47 13.90 -36.68
C ILE A 91 16.07 14.93 -37.77
N ARG A 92 15.80 16.20 -37.40
CA ARG A 92 15.63 17.33 -38.33
C ARG A 92 16.80 18.30 -38.22
#